data_AF-A0A349W415-F1
#
_entry.id   AF-A0A349W415-F1
#
_cell.length_a   1.000
_cell.length_b   1.000
_cell.length_c   1.000
_cell.angle_alpha   90.00
_cell.angle_beta   90.00
_cell.angle_gamma   90.00
#
_symmetry.space_group_name_H-M   'P 1'
#
loop_
_entity.id
_entity.type
_entity.pdbx_description
1 polymer ?
#
loop_
_entity_poly.entity_id
_entity_poly.type
_entity_poly.pdbx_seq_one_letter_code
_entity_poly.pdbx_strand_id
1 'polypeptide(L)'
;KKTIHIAGISSPADAYSCEAPYESQDWEITDKTKTIGGYLCQKATCRFKGRDYTAWFTTELPFSFGPWKLHGLPGLILSVQDSKNDVSWEYAGFQKQPSDQSLRIEPSKSVIPAKKEEIQRLKTAFKENPSAYYETLGATGRANPFQIDYSKVQISFDVQGQAPSTQTNNPIELAP
;
A
#
# COMPACT_ATOMS: atom_id res chain seq x y z
N LYS A 1 8.62 13.46 8.75
CA LYS A 1 7.80 13.70 7.54
C LYS A 1 6.42 13.11 7.77
N LYS A 2 5.35 13.70 7.22
CA LYS A 2 3.98 13.16 7.30
C LYS A 2 3.61 12.53 5.95
N THR A 3 2.83 11.46 5.97
CA THR A 3 2.28 10.83 4.76
C THR A 3 0.76 10.82 4.82
N ILE A 4 0.12 10.76 3.66
CA ILE A 4 -1.33 10.62 3.54
C ILE A 4 -1.62 9.13 3.36
N HIS A 5 -2.25 8.52 4.35
CA HIS A 5 -2.74 7.16 4.25
C HIS A 5 -4.17 7.18 3.71
N ILE A 6 -4.44 6.43 2.64
CA ILE A 6 -5.78 6.29 2.07
C ILE A 6 -6.31 4.90 2.44
N ALA A 7 -7.51 4.88 3.01
CA ALA A 7 -8.19 3.66 3.42
C ALA A 7 -9.61 3.63 2.85
N GLY A 8 -9.92 2.59 2.07
CA GLY A 8 -11.31 2.24 1.76
C GLY A 8 -11.98 1.62 2.98
N ILE A 9 -13.28 1.91 3.18
CA ILE A 9 -14.10 1.22 4.17
C ILE A 9 -14.84 0.07 3.50
N SER A 10 -15.78 0.38 2.62
CA SER A 10 -16.58 -0.60 1.87
C SER A 10 -16.03 -0.88 0.47
N SER A 11 -15.40 0.12 -0.16
CA SER A 11 -14.95 0.10 -1.55
C SER A 11 -13.88 1.18 -1.77
N PRO A 12 -13.04 1.09 -2.82
CA PRO A 12 -12.16 2.18 -3.23
C PRO A 12 -12.87 3.52 -3.51
N ALA A 13 -14.17 3.50 -3.84
CA ALA A 13 -14.97 4.71 -4.01
C ALA A 13 -15.41 5.35 -2.68
N ASP A 14 -15.40 4.58 -1.60
CA ASP A 14 -15.67 5.00 -0.22
C ASP A 14 -14.37 5.04 0.57
N ALA A 15 -13.46 5.88 0.08
CA ALA A 15 -12.14 6.08 0.62
C ALA A 15 -12.08 7.32 1.51
N TYR A 16 -11.33 7.17 2.60
CA TYR A 16 -10.98 8.25 3.51
C TYR A 16 -9.46 8.37 3.59
N SER A 17 -8.97 9.59 3.79
CA SER A 17 -7.55 9.84 4.02
C SER A 17 -7.30 10.28 5.45
N CYS A 18 -6.16 9.88 6.00
CA CYS A 18 -5.67 10.42 7.26
C CYS A 18 -4.17 10.71 7.16
N GLU A 19 -3.71 11.71 7.91
CA GLU A 19 -2.28 11.92 8.10
C GLU A 19 -1.72 10.81 9.01
N ALA A 20 -0.63 10.18 8.56
CA ALA A 20 0.11 9.21 9.34
C ALA A 20 1.59 9.63 9.42
N PRO A 21 2.28 9.29 10.52
CA PRO A 21 3.72 9.45 10.58
C PRO A 21 4.38 8.56 9.53
N TYR A 22 5.47 9.06 8.94
CA TYR A 22 6.32 8.25 8.08
C TYR A 22 7.14 7.32 8.97
N GLU A 23 6.85 6.01 8.93
CA GLU A 23 7.55 5.01 9.75
C GLU A 23 8.96 4.80 9.23
N SER A 24 9.97 5.09 10.05
CA SER A 24 11.38 4.84 9.68
C SER A 24 11.72 3.36 9.77
N GLN A 25 12.58 2.89 8.87
CA GLN A 25 13.23 1.59 8.96
C GLN A 25 14.66 1.74 9.46
N ASP A 26 15.04 0.90 10.42
CA ASP A 26 16.40 0.81 10.92
C ASP A 26 17.20 -0.13 10.01
N TRP A 27 17.88 0.44 9.01
CA TRP A 27 18.68 -0.31 8.06
C TRP A 27 20.09 -0.55 8.58
N GLU A 28 20.53 -1.80 8.49
CA GLU A 28 21.91 -2.20 8.65
C GLU A 28 22.55 -2.30 7.26
N ILE A 29 23.45 -1.37 6.93
CA ILE A 29 24.20 -1.37 5.67
C ILE A 29 25.43 -2.25 5.84
N THR A 30 25.71 -3.07 4.82
CA THR A 30 26.85 -3.98 4.80
C THR A 30 27.76 -3.65 3.62
N ASP A 31 29.04 -4.04 3.70
CA ASP A 31 30.03 -3.79 2.64
C ASP A 31 29.82 -4.64 1.37
N LYS A 32 28.78 -5.46 1.32
CA LYS A 32 28.47 -6.28 0.15
C LYS A 32 27.92 -5.42 -0.96
N THR A 33 28.54 -5.54 -2.13
CA THR A 33 28.13 -4.83 -3.33
C THR A 33 27.65 -5.78 -4.42
N LYS A 34 26.76 -5.29 -5.29
CA LYS A 34 26.24 -5.99 -6.47
C LYS A 34 25.91 -4.96 -7.54
N THR A 35 26.10 -5.29 -8.81
CA THR A 35 25.64 -4.44 -9.92
C THR A 35 24.22 -4.82 -10.34
N ILE A 36 23.31 -3.85 -10.41
CA ILE A 36 21.92 -4.04 -10.86
C ILE A 36 21.59 -2.95 -11.87
N GLY A 37 21.17 -3.33 -13.08
CA GLY A 37 20.79 -2.36 -14.12
C GLY A 37 21.92 -1.41 -14.55
N GLY A 38 23.19 -1.78 -14.32
CA GLY A 38 24.36 -0.93 -14.58
C GLY A 38 24.81 -0.06 -13.40
N TYR A 39 24.07 -0.06 -12.29
CA TYR A 39 24.39 0.72 -11.09
C TYR A 39 25.05 -0.13 -10.01
N LEU A 40 26.07 0.42 -9.35
CA LEU A 40 26.68 -0.21 -8.18
C LEU A 40 25.73 -0.06 -6.98
N CYS A 41 25.28 -1.20 -6.47
CA CYS A 41 24.38 -1.28 -5.33
C CYS A 41 25.09 -1.85 -4.11
N GLN A 42 24.73 -1.36 -2.93
CA GLN A 42 25.14 -1.87 -1.63
C GLN A 42 23.99 -2.62 -0.97
N LYS A 43 24.31 -3.66 -0.20
CA LYS A 43 23.32 -4.44 0.53
C LYS A 43 22.98 -3.77 1.86
N ALA A 44 21.70 -3.67 2.15
CA ALA A 44 21.16 -3.33 3.46
C ALA A 44 20.14 -4.37 3.93
N THR A 45 20.02 -4.56 5.25
CA THR A 45 19.01 -5.42 5.86
C THR A 45 18.22 -4.66 6.92
N CYS A 46 16.93 -4.94 7.05
CA CYS A 46 16.12 -4.40 8.15
C CYS A 46 14.98 -5.35 8.51
N ARG A 47 14.45 -5.20 9.72
CA ARG A 47 13.20 -5.86 10.15
C ARG A 47 12.09 -4.84 10.17
N PHE A 48 11.09 -4.99 9.31
CA PHE A 48 9.99 -4.04 9.17
C PHE A 48 8.66 -4.76 9.00
N LYS A 49 7.64 -4.31 9.76
CA LYS A 49 6.27 -4.86 9.74
C LYS A 49 6.20 -6.40 9.84
N GLY A 50 7.06 -7.01 10.64
CA GLY A 50 7.07 -8.46 10.87
C GLY A 50 7.80 -9.28 9.79
N ARG A 51 8.50 -8.65 8.84
CA ARG A 51 9.37 -9.33 7.86
C ARG A 51 10.81 -8.83 7.99
N ASP A 52 11.75 -9.73 7.70
CA ASP A 52 13.16 -9.39 7.54
C ASP A 52 13.42 -9.18 6.04
N TYR A 53 13.83 -7.97 5.67
CA TYR A 53 14.09 -7.58 4.28
C TYR A 53 15.58 -7.51 4.01
N THR A 54 15.97 -7.93 2.81
CA THR A 54 17.26 -7.66 2.20
C THR A 54 17.05 -6.74 1.01
N ALA A 55 17.60 -5.53 1.07
CA ALA A 55 17.53 -4.52 0.02
C ALA A 55 18.89 -4.27 -0.61
N TRP A 56 18.90 -3.92 -1.89
CA TRP A 56 20.05 -3.45 -2.64
C TRP A 56 19.75 -2.03 -3.14
N PHE A 57 20.56 -1.06 -2.69
CA PHE A 57 20.36 0.35 -3.00
C PHE A 57 21.60 0.95 -3.67
N THR A 58 21.42 1.96 -4.52
CA THR A 58 22.52 2.68 -5.17
C THR A 58 22.56 4.14 -4.76
N THR A 59 23.75 4.65 -4.42
CA THR A 59 23.98 6.08 -4.12
C THR A 59 24.18 6.92 -5.39
N GLU A 60 24.35 6.30 -6.56
CA GLU A 60 24.41 6.99 -7.85
C GLU A 60 23.08 7.69 -8.18
N LEU A 61 21.98 7.16 -7.63
CA LEU A 61 20.65 7.76 -7.67
C LEU A 61 20.28 8.19 -6.25
N PRO A 62 20.57 9.46 -5.87
CA PRO A 62 20.44 9.95 -4.49
C PRO A 62 18.99 10.22 -4.07
N PHE A 63 18.07 9.34 -4.47
CA PHE A 63 16.67 9.36 -4.11
C PHE A 63 16.43 8.34 -3.01
N SER A 64 16.16 8.79 -1.78
CA SER A 64 15.89 7.91 -0.63
C SER A 64 14.48 7.30 -0.69
N PHE A 65 14.24 6.50 -1.73
CA PHE A 65 12.97 5.87 -2.04
C PHE A 65 13.16 4.40 -2.40
N GLY A 66 12.07 3.66 -2.36
CA GLY A 66 12.03 2.26 -2.70
C GLY A 66 10.60 1.78 -2.93
N PRO A 67 10.44 0.50 -3.30
CA PRO A 67 9.12 -0.07 -3.54
C PRO A 67 8.30 -0.15 -2.24
N TRP A 68 6.97 -0.09 -2.40
CA TRP A 68 6.01 -0.15 -1.30
C TRP A 68 6.27 0.94 -0.24
N LYS A 69 6.53 0.54 1.01
CA LYS A 69 6.77 1.44 2.16
C LYS A 69 8.24 1.51 2.56
N LEU A 70 9.14 0.90 1.78
CA LEU A 70 10.56 0.79 2.08
C LEU A 70 11.30 2.04 1.58
N HIS A 71 12.02 2.70 2.47
CA HIS A 71 12.72 3.96 2.18
C HIS A 71 13.81 4.21 3.25
N GLY A 72 14.45 5.37 3.23
CA GLY A 72 15.37 5.79 4.30
C GLY A 72 16.84 5.41 4.10
N LEU A 73 17.16 4.65 3.05
CA LEU A 73 18.54 4.44 2.59
C LEU A 73 19.06 5.68 1.85
N PRO A 74 20.38 5.96 1.83
CA PRO A 74 20.96 7.15 1.21
C PRO A 74 20.98 7.10 -0.33
N GLY A 75 20.07 6.33 -0.93
CA GLY A 75 19.99 6.07 -2.36
C GLY A 75 18.73 5.28 -2.71
N LEU A 76 18.53 5.05 -4.01
CA LEU A 76 17.35 4.37 -4.53
C LEU A 76 17.47 2.86 -4.34
N ILE A 77 16.44 2.24 -3.77
CA ILE A 77 16.34 0.78 -3.66
C ILE A 77 15.98 0.21 -5.03
N LEU A 78 16.91 -0.54 -5.62
CA LEU A 78 16.71 -1.20 -6.93
C LEU A 78 16.23 -2.64 -6.79
N SER A 79 16.48 -3.30 -5.66
CA SER A 79 15.95 -4.62 -5.42
C SER A 79 15.69 -4.81 -3.94
N VAL A 80 14.63 -5.51 -3.60
CA VAL A 80 14.39 -5.95 -2.23
C VAL A 80 13.61 -7.25 -2.25
N GLN A 81 13.98 -8.14 -1.34
CA GLN A 81 13.30 -9.40 -1.12
C GLN A 81 13.17 -9.62 0.37
N ASP A 82 12.10 -10.30 0.78
CA ASP A 82 11.99 -10.81 2.13
C ASP A 82 12.78 -12.11 2.32
N SER A 83 13.05 -12.48 3.58
CA SER A 83 13.82 -13.69 3.92
C SER A 83 13.16 -14.99 3.47
N LYS A 84 11.83 -14.99 3.31
CA LYS A 84 11.05 -16.14 2.83
C LYS A 84 10.88 -16.19 1.31
N ASN A 85 11.29 -15.13 0.61
CA ASN A 85 11.07 -14.95 -0.81
C ASN A 85 9.58 -15.01 -1.22
N ASP A 86 8.68 -14.67 -0.30
CA ASP A 86 7.25 -14.51 -0.57
C ASP A 86 7.00 -13.24 -1.38
N VAL A 87 7.83 -12.21 -1.17
CA VAL A 87 7.70 -10.91 -1.82
C VAL A 87 9.07 -10.43 -2.26
N SER A 88 9.20 -10.20 -3.56
CA SER A 88 10.40 -9.64 -4.17
C SER A 88 10.03 -8.52 -5.15
N TRP A 89 10.88 -7.51 -5.17
CA TRP A 89 10.86 -6.42 -6.14
C TRP A 89 12.23 -6.31 -6.77
N GLU A 90 12.24 -6.19 -8.09
CA GLU A 90 13.46 -6.05 -8.87
C GLU A 90 13.32 -4.88 -9.84
N TYR A 91 14.41 -4.16 -10.00
CA TYR A 91 14.51 -3.07 -10.96
C TYR A 91 14.40 -3.62 -12.37
N ALA A 92 13.37 -3.15 -13.10
CA ALA A 92 13.16 -3.51 -14.49
C ALA A 92 13.78 -2.49 -15.47
N GLY A 93 13.81 -1.21 -15.12
CA GLY A 93 14.26 -0.15 -16.02
C GLY A 93 13.73 1.23 -15.63
N PHE A 94 14.27 2.28 -16.28
CA PHE A 94 13.70 3.62 -16.25
C PHE A 94 13.04 3.94 -17.60
N GLN A 95 11.83 4.48 -17.55
CA GLN A 95 11.17 5.05 -18.71
C GLN A 95 11.23 6.56 -18.61
N LYS A 96 11.81 7.22 -19.63
CA LYS A 96 11.80 8.67 -19.72
C LYS A 96 10.38 9.14 -20.03
N GLN A 97 9.85 10.03 -19.20
CA GLN A 97 8.54 10.62 -19.45
C GLN A 97 8.65 11.65 -20.59
N PRO A 98 7.77 11.62 -21.61
CA PRO A 98 7.87 12.49 -22.79
C PRO A 98 7.41 13.94 -22.55
N SER A 99 6.67 14.22 -21.47
CA SER A 99 6.12 15.55 -21.17
C SER A 99 6.83 16.21 -19.99
N ASP A 100 7.10 17.51 -20.08
CA ASP A 100 7.59 18.35 -18.96
C ASP A 100 6.48 18.71 -17.94
N GLN A 101 5.28 18.12 -18.11
CA GLN A 101 4.21 18.23 -17.13
C GLN A 101 4.56 17.39 -15.90
N SER A 102 4.63 18.06 -14.75
CA SER A 102 4.70 17.41 -13.46
C SER A 102 3.44 16.56 -13.25
N LEU A 103 3.62 15.23 -13.22
CA LEU A 103 2.56 14.32 -12.79
C LEU A 103 2.44 14.45 -11.28
N ARG A 104 1.55 15.33 -10.83
CA ARG A 104 1.18 15.37 -9.42
C ARG A 104 0.19 14.23 -9.17
N ILE A 105 0.68 13.17 -8.53
CA ILE A 105 -0.19 12.09 -8.04
C ILE A 105 -0.92 12.63 -6.82
N GLU A 106 -2.12 13.15 -7.02
CA GLU A 106 -3.02 13.55 -5.94
C GLU A 106 -3.98 12.41 -5.62
N PRO A 107 -4.41 12.26 -4.35
CA PRO A 107 -5.56 11.44 -4.01
C PRO A 107 -6.76 11.83 -4.88
N SER A 108 -7.63 10.88 -5.23
CA SER A 108 -8.85 11.22 -5.96
C SER A 108 -9.69 12.22 -5.17
N LYS A 109 -10.38 13.13 -5.86
CA LYS A 109 -11.25 14.13 -5.22
C LYS A 109 -12.36 13.52 -4.35
N SER A 110 -12.66 12.24 -4.55
CA SER A 110 -13.63 11.46 -3.76
C SER A 110 -13.13 11.07 -2.35
N VAL A 111 -11.83 11.15 -2.09
CA VAL A 111 -11.25 10.79 -0.78
C VAL A 111 -11.56 11.87 0.24
N ILE A 112 -12.26 11.51 1.32
CA ILE A 112 -12.58 12.45 2.40
C ILE A 112 -11.50 12.42 3.48
N PRO A 113 -10.93 13.57 3.88
CA PRO A 113 -10.03 13.62 5.02
C PRO A 113 -10.79 13.34 6.32
N ALA A 114 -10.27 12.40 7.11
CA ALA A 114 -10.83 12.01 8.39
C ALA A 114 -9.73 11.72 9.41
N LYS A 115 -10.10 11.65 10.69
CA LYS A 115 -9.21 11.19 11.75
C LYS A 115 -9.03 9.68 11.67
N LYS A 116 -7.86 9.18 12.09
CA LYS A 116 -7.55 7.75 12.06
C LYS A 116 -8.55 6.93 12.88
N GLU A 117 -8.97 7.45 14.03
CA GLU A 117 -9.93 6.82 14.94
C GLU A 117 -11.31 6.71 14.29
N GLU A 118 -11.69 7.70 13.49
CA GLU A 118 -12.96 7.70 12.78
C GLU A 118 -12.96 6.64 11.66
N ILE A 119 -11.87 6.56 10.90
CA ILE A 119 -11.68 5.51 9.89
C ILE A 119 -11.77 4.12 10.54
N GLN A 120 -11.17 3.94 11.72
CA GLN A 120 -11.25 2.67 12.46
C GLN A 120 -12.68 2.35 12.90
N ARG A 121 -13.40 3.34 13.45
CA ARG A 121 -14.82 3.17 13.80
C ARG A 121 -15.67 2.78 12.61
N LEU A 122 -15.50 3.45 11.47
CA LEU A 122 -16.23 3.14 10.24
C LEU A 122 -15.91 1.72 9.74
N LYS A 123 -14.63 1.31 9.79
CA LYS A 123 -14.23 -0.08 9.47
C LYS A 123 -14.87 -1.11 10.40
N THR A 124 -14.90 -0.83 11.70
CA THR A 124 -15.54 -1.71 12.68
C THR A 124 -17.05 -1.77 12.46
N ALA A 125 -17.71 -0.63 12.26
CA ALA A 125 -19.14 -0.57 11.97
C ALA A 125 -19.51 -1.35 10.70
N PHE A 126 -18.70 -1.22 9.64
CA PHE A 126 -18.87 -2.01 8.42
C PHE A 126 -18.67 -3.51 8.66
N LYS A 127 -17.68 -3.90 9.47
CA LYS A 127 -17.42 -5.31 9.80
C LYS A 127 -18.54 -5.92 10.65
N GLU A 128 -19.10 -5.16 11.58
CA GLU A 128 -20.17 -5.61 12.48
C GLU A 128 -21.52 -5.68 11.78
N ASN A 129 -21.86 -4.67 10.98
CA ASN A 129 -23.12 -4.61 10.27
C ASN A 129 -22.98 -3.89 8.93
N PRO A 130 -22.66 -4.65 7.85
CA PRO A 130 -22.54 -4.08 6.51
C PRO A 130 -23.80 -3.36 6.02
N SER A 131 -25.00 -3.87 6.34
CA SER A 131 -26.25 -3.27 5.82
C SER A 131 -26.54 -1.92 6.47
N ALA A 132 -26.43 -1.81 7.79
CA ALA A 132 -26.60 -0.55 8.50
C ALA A 132 -25.59 0.51 8.05
N TYR A 133 -24.35 0.09 7.75
CA TYR A 133 -23.33 0.97 7.20
C TYR A 133 -23.76 1.58 5.85
N TYR A 134 -24.26 0.76 4.91
CA TYR A 134 -24.72 1.26 3.61
C TYR A 134 -25.96 2.14 3.69
N GLU A 135 -26.89 1.89 4.62
CA GLU A 135 -28.03 2.77 4.88
C GLU A 135 -27.55 4.18 5.30
N THR A 136 -26.55 4.24 6.18
CA THR A 136 -25.98 5.53 6.61
C THR A 136 -25.22 6.23 5.48
N LEU A 137 -24.51 5.50 4.62
CA LEU A 137 -23.85 6.08 3.44
C LEU A 137 -24.86 6.68 2.46
N GLY A 138 -25.96 5.98 2.19
CA GLY A 138 -27.05 6.48 1.34
C GLY A 138 -27.67 7.78 1.86
N ALA A 139 -27.78 7.92 3.19
CA ALA A 139 -28.26 9.14 3.83
C ALA A 139 -27.27 10.33 3.71
N THR A 140 -25.97 10.08 3.52
CA THR A 140 -24.95 11.14 3.35
C THR A 140 -24.80 11.65 1.91
N GLY A 141 -25.61 11.14 0.97
CA GLY A 141 -25.50 11.50 -0.45
C GLY A 141 -24.27 10.92 -1.16
N ARG A 142 -23.50 10.07 -0.46
CA ARG A 142 -22.44 9.25 -1.06
C ARG A 142 -23.12 8.08 -1.78
N ALA A 143 -23.16 8.14 -3.10
CA ALA A 143 -23.81 7.13 -3.92
C ALA A 143 -23.17 5.77 -3.67
N ASN A 144 -24.00 4.77 -3.38
CA ASN A 144 -23.62 3.37 -3.48
C ASN A 144 -23.16 3.13 -4.93
N PRO A 145 -21.85 2.97 -5.22
CA PRO A 145 -21.32 3.06 -6.58
C PRO A 145 -21.84 1.95 -7.50
N PHE A 146 -22.50 0.94 -6.93
CA PHE A 146 -23.08 -0.18 -7.66
C PHE A 146 -24.61 -0.13 -7.77
N GLN A 147 -25.30 0.84 -7.14
CA GLN A 147 -26.78 0.88 -7.05
C GLN A 147 -27.41 -0.47 -6.63
N ILE A 148 -26.70 -1.27 -5.83
CA ILE A 148 -27.14 -2.59 -5.42
C ILE A 148 -28.08 -2.45 -4.22
N ASP A 149 -29.31 -2.96 -4.35
CA ASP A 149 -30.26 -3.13 -3.26
C ASP A 149 -29.85 -4.34 -2.41
N TYR A 150 -28.99 -4.12 -1.41
CA TYR A 150 -28.43 -5.18 -0.57
C TYR A 150 -29.49 -5.98 0.22
N SER A 151 -30.70 -5.44 0.41
CA SER A 151 -31.81 -6.15 1.08
C SER A 151 -32.39 -7.29 0.23
N LYS A 152 -32.17 -7.24 -1.10
CA LYS A 152 -32.62 -8.25 -2.07
C LYS A 152 -31.52 -9.19 -2.51
N VAL A 153 -30.32 -9.02 -1.96
CA VAL A 153 -29.12 -9.73 -2.37
C VAL A 153 -28.88 -10.87 -1.37
N GLN A 154 -29.32 -12.08 -1.73
CA GLN A 154 -28.86 -13.30 -1.08
C GLN A 154 -27.56 -13.74 -1.76
N ILE A 155 -26.41 -13.43 -1.17
CA ILE A 155 -25.14 -13.99 -1.62
C ILE A 155 -24.78 -15.17 -0.72
N SER A 156 -25.02 -16.37 -1.24
CA SER A 156 -24.36 -17.57 -0.75
C SER A 156 -23.00 -17.65 -1.43
N PHE A 157 -21.93 -17.44 -0.66
CA PHE A 157 -20.58 -17.72 -1.15
C PHE A 157 -20.29 -19.20 -0.91
N ASP A 158 -20.15 -19.97 -1.99
CA ASP A 158 -19.43 -21.24 -1.88
C ASP A 158 -17.93 -20.91 -1.84
N VAL A 159 -17.40 -20.80 -0.62
CA VAL A 159 -15.97 -20.50 -0.40
C VAL A 159 -15.14 -21.79 -0.48
N GLN A 160 -15.64 -22.86 -1.11
CA GLN A 160 -14.82 -24.02 -1.41
C GLN A 160 -13.89 -23.73 -2.60
N GLY A 161 -12.69 -23.22 -2.28
CA GLY A 161 -11.54 -23.27 -3.19
C GLY A 161 -11.07 -21.96 -3.80
N GLN A 162 -11.69 -20.81 -3.50
CA GLN A 162 -11.20 -19.50 -3.96
C GLN A 162 -10.37 -18.80 -2.87
N ALA A 163 -9.06 -18.97 -2.93
CA ALA A 163 -8.11 -18.22 -2.10
C ALA A 163 -7.98 -16.77 -2.62
N PRO A 164 -7.81 -15.77 -1.74
CA PRO A 164 -7.51 -14.40 -2.15
C PRO A 164 -6.26 -14.35 -3.03
N SER A 165 -6.26 -13.49 -4.06
CA SER A 165 -5.13 -13.35 -4.98
C SER A 165 -3.82 -13.06 -4.21
N THR A 166 -2.86 -13.96 -4.35
CA THR A 166 -1.51 -13.85 -3.79
C THR A 166 -0.56 -13.05 -4.68
N GLN A 167 -0.98 -12.66 -5.89
CA GLN A 167 -0.09 -12.10 -6.91
C GLN A 167 0.15 -10.58 -6.78
N THR A 168 -0.78 -9.81 -6.19
CA THR A 168 -0.68 -8.33 -6.15
C THR A 168 -0.65 -7.75 -4.75
N ASN A 169 -0.95 -8.54 -3.73
CA ASN A 169 -1.10 -8.08 -2.35
C ASN A 169 0.02 -8.65 -1.49
N ASN A 170 0.62 -7.83 -0.63
CA ASN A 170 1.60 -8.32 0.34
C ASN A 170 0.88 -9.28 1.32
N PRO A 171 1.23 -10.58 1.37
CA PRO A 171 0.45 -11.57 2.12
C PRO A 171 0.31 -11.27 3.61
N ILE A 172 1.25 -10.51 4.20
CA ILE A 172 1.18 -10.14 5.63
C ILE A 172 0.16 -9.04 5.91
N GLU A 173 -0.22 -8.25 4.90
CA GLU A 173 -1.26 -7.23 5.01
C GLU A 173 -2.67 -7.83 4.88
N LEU A 174 -2.78 -9.10 4.45
CA LEU A 174 -4.03 -9.85 4.35
C LEU A 174 -4.32 -10.71 5.60
N ALA A 175 -3.35 -10.82 6.52
CA ALA A 175 -3.54 -11.55 7.77
C ALA A 175 -4.42 -10.71 8.74
N PRO A 176 -5.40 -11.34 9.42
CA PRO A 176 -6.37 -10.65 10.28
C PRO A 176 -5.77 -10.02 11.55
#